data_AF-A0A1F4ZPZ5-F1
#
_entry.id   AF-A0A1F4ZPZ5-F1
#
_cell.length_a   1.000
_cell.length_b   1.000
_cell.length_c   1.000
_cell.angle_alpha   90.00
_cell.angle_beta   90.00
_cell.angle_gamma   90.00
#
_symmetry.space_group_name_H-M   'P 1'
#
loop_
_entity.id
_entity.type
_entity.pdbx_description
1 polymer ?
#
loop_
_entity_poly.entity_id
_entity_poly.type
_entity_poly.pdbx_seq_one_letter_code
_entity_poly.pdbx_strand_id
1 'polypeptide(L)'
;MKCPDCGQDLGEVAVTGFDKSFRCKGCGGTWMEGWVPNSLAEGKELKITNWQPVVAKAETKTGGVNCPADSQPLFGYAGEEMPAEVTAFKCSHCGWWWFPADNLLKFKKAYEAKVNYLKFWKRKSEAALMVLPILMVLVLMVGLGVSVVNVSKNQATKVRAGSSVEFRAEYKGNGEAQLRFRLNKPVEFILLRQLGQEVWGPVPVRPEGDGGFLVTLTGLPKAEVYQVQIEGKRYYFQTK
;
A
#
# COMPACT_ATOMS: atom_id res chain seq x y z
N MET A 1 -33.51 -20.70 31.59
CA MET A 1 -33.85 -19.83 30.44
C MET A 1 -34.94 -20.52 29.63
N LYS A 2 -35.88 -19.76 29.04
CA LYS A 2 -36.98 -20.33 28.24
C LYS A 2 -36.63 -20.38 26.76
N CYS A 3 -37.08 -21.42 26.09
CA CYS A 3 -36.93 -21.61 24.67
C CYS A 3 -37.79 -20.57 23.94
N PRO A 4 -37.21 -19.80 23.02
CA PRO A 4 -37.96 -18.77 22.32
C PRO A 4 -39.05 -19.30 21.37
N ASP A 5 -38.90 -20.52 20.85
CA ASP A 5 -39.84 -21.10 19.89
C ASP A 5 -41.04 -21.78 20.57
N CYS A 6 -40.82 -22.47 21.69
CA CYS A 6 -41.85 -23.31 22.34
C CYS A 6 -42.07 -23.03 23.83
N GLY A 7 -41.33 -22.09 24.43
CA GLY A 7 -41.49 -21.71 25.84
C GLY A 7 -41.00 -22.74 26.86
N GLN A 8 -40.51 -23.92 26.43
CA GLN A 8 -39.96 -24.93 27.35
C GLN A 8 -38.60 -24.52 27.92
N ASP A 9 -38.16 -25.18 28.99
CA ASP A 9 -36.83 -24.91 29.57
C ASP A 9 -35.70 -25.35 28.64
N LEU A 10 -34.69 -24.48 28.53
CA LEU A 10 -33.43 -24.77 27.88
C LEU A 10 -32.50 -25.50 28.85
N GLY A 11 -32.01 -26.67 28.45
CA GLY A 11 -31.00 -27.43 29.19
C GLY A 11 -29.60 -27.08 28.73
N GLU A 12 -28.64 -27.04 29.65
CA GLU A 12 -27.23 -26.76 29.32
C GLU A 12 -26.60 -27.90 28.53
N VAL A 13 -25.84 -27.54 27.50
CA VAL A 13 -25.07 -28.46 26.63
C VAL A 13 -23.76 -27.79 26.21
N ALA A 14 -22.76 -28.58 25.83
CA ALA A 14 -21.54 -28.05 25.22
C ALA A 14 -21.47 -28.47 23.75
N VAL A 15 -21.52 -27.49 22.82
CA VAL A 15 -21.48 -27.74 21.37
C VAL A 15 -20.07 -28.10 20.92
N THR A 16 -19.06 -27.43 21.45
CA THR A 16 -17.62 -27.59 21.17
C THR A 16 -16.85 -28.18 22.36
N GLY A 17 -17.48 -28.22 23.54
CA GLY A 17 -16.94 -28.79 24.78
C GLY A 17 -16.46 -27.75 25.80
N PHE A 18 -16.25 -26.50 25.39
CA PHE A 18 -15.78 -25.39 26.25
C PHE A 18 -16.72 -24.17 26.21
N ASP A 19 -17.75 -24.22 25.38
CA ASP A 19 -18.73 -23.17 25.17
C ASP A 19 -19.89 -23.28 26.15
N LYS A 20 -20.48 -22.11 26.43
CA LYS A 20 -21.77 -22.05 27.11
C LYS A 20 -22.89 -22.10 26.07
N SER A 21 -23.52 -23.27 25.97
CA SER A 21 -24.65 -23.49 25.08
C SER A 21 -25.83 -24.13 25.80
N PHE A 22 -27.01 -23.97 25.21
CA PHE A 22 -28.24 -24.52 25.74
C PHE A 22 -29.08 -25.10 24.61
N ARG A 23 -29.74 -26.22 24.87
CA ARG A 23 -30.61 -26.90 23.90
C ARG A 23 -32.00 -27.09 24.49
N CYS A 24 -33.02 -26.83 23.67
CA CYS A 24 -34.39 -27.17 23.99
C CYS A 24 -34.65 -28.65 23.70
N LYS A 25 -35.17 -29.40 24.69
CA LYS A 25 -35.58 -30.80 24.49
C LYS A 25 -36.88 -30.95 23.70
N GLY A 26 -37.74 -29.91 23.68
CA GLY A 26 -39.04 -29.97 23.01
C GLY A 26 -39.03 -29.65 21.53
N CYS A 27 -38.31 -28.61 21.11
CA CYS A 27 -38.21 -28.25 19.69
C CYS A 27 -36.85 -28.57 19.06
N GLY A 28 -35.82 -28.89 19.84
CA GLY A 28 -34.47 -29.15 19.35
C GLY A 28 -33.59 -27.90 19.17
N GLY A 29 -34.16 -26.70 19.30
CA GLY A 29 -33.44 -25.45 19.08
C GLY A 29 -32.27 -25.24 20.05
N THR A 30 -31.21 -24.58 19.58
CA THR A 30 -29.95 -24.39 20.31
C THR A 30 -29.61 -22.90 20.45
N TRP A 31 -29.33 -22.47 21.68
CA TRP A 31 -28.87 -21.14 22.07
C TRP A 31 -27.40 -21.19 22.45
N MET A 32 -26.54 -20.39 21.84
CA MET A 32 -25.08 -20.51 22.02
C MET A 32 -24.35 -19.17 21.94
N GLU A 33 -23.14 -19.14 22.49
CA GLU A 33 -22.24 -18.00 22.41
C GLU A 33 -21.89 -17.58 20.98
N GLY A 34 -21.58 -16.29 20.82
CA GLY A 34 -21.34 -15.63 19.52
C GLY A 34 -20.29 -16.29 18.62
N TRP A 35 -19.25 -16.88 19.22
CA TRP A 35 -18.11 -17.47 18.51
C TRP A 35 -18.32 -18.92 18.09
N VAL A 36 -19.31 -19.61 18.66
CA VAL A 36 -19.53 -21.05 18.48
C VAL A 36 -19.84 -21.41 17.02
N PRO A 37 -20.76 -20.71 16.30
CA PRO A 37 -21.04 -21.02 14.90
C PRO A 37 -19.82 -20.86 14.00
N ASN A 38 -19.02 -19.81 14.21
CA ASN A 38 -17.79 -19.58 13.45
C ASN A 38 -16.80 -20.72 13.66
N SER A 39 -16.67 -21.19 14.90
CA SER A 39 -15.76 -22.30 15.20
C SER A 39 -16.21 -23.63 14.58
N LEU A 40 -17.52 -23.86 14.46
CA LEU A 40 -18.07 -24.99 13.72
C LEU A 40 -17.81 -24.85 12.20
N ALA A 41 -17.93 -23.65 11.66
CA ALA A 41 -17.64 -23.36 10.25
C ALA A 41 -16.15 -23.60 9.89
N GLU A 42 -15.24 -23.36 10.84
CA GLU A 42 -13.81 -23.67 10.73
C GLU A 42 -13.50 -25.17 10.81
N GLY A 43 -14.50 -26.01 11.10
CA GLY A 43 -14.37 -27.46 11.12
C GLY A 43 -14.14 -28.07 12.49
N LYS A 44 -14.40 -27.35 13.60
CA LYS A 44 -14.42 -28.01 14.92
C LYS A 44 -15.51 -29.06 14.99
N GLU A 45 -15.20 -30.14 15.69
CA GLU A 45 -16.16 -31.21 15.95
C GLU A 45 -17.30 -30.72 16.85
N LEU A 46 -18.48 -31.30 16.62
CA LEU A 46 -19.69 -31.01 17.38
C LEU A 46 -19.78 -32.10 18.44
N LYS A 47 -19.59 -31.71 19.69
CA LYS A 47 -19.39 -32.59 20.84
C LYS A 47 -20.66 -32.89 21.63
N ILE A 48 -21.83 -32.56 21.08
CA ILE A 48 -23.09 -32.93 21.72
C ILE A 48 -23.27 -34.45 21.61
N THR A 49 -22.87 -35.15 22.67
CA THR A 49 -23.09 -36.57 22.86
C THR A 49 -24.60 -36.80 22.94
N ASN A 50 -25.13 -37.69 22.07
CA ASN A 50 -26.56 -37.99 21.95
C ASN A 50 -27.40 -36.88 21.32
N TRP A 51 -26.95 -36.29 20.21
CA TRP A 51 -27.83 -35.48 19.36
C TRP A 51 -28.98 -36.34 18.82
N GLN A 52 -30.12 -36.30 19.48
CA GLN A 52 -31.35 -36.88 18.95
C GLN A 52 -32.10 -35.82 18.16
N PRO A 53 -32.33 -36.03 16.84
CA PRO A 53 -33.13 -35.11 16.06
C PRO A 53 -34.52 -35.05 16.68
N VAL A 54 -34.95 -33.83 17.01
CA VAL A 54 -36.27 -33.63 17.59
C VAL A 54 -37.19 -33.35 16.42
N VAL A 55 -38.12 -34.26 16.15
CA VAL A 55 -39.19 -34.02 15.19
C VAL A 55 -40.04 -32.88 15.76
N ALA A 56 -39.77 -31.66 15.33
CA ALA A 56 -40.46 -30.48 15.81
C ALA A 56 -41.95 -30.65 15.52
N LYS A 57 -42.76 -30.88 16.56
CA LYS A 57 -44.23 -30.96 16.46
C LYS A 57 -44.89 -29.59 16.29
N ALA A 58 -44.14 -28.50 16.43
CA ALA A 58 -44.67 -27.15 16.41
C ALA A 58 -44.09 -26.40 15.21
N GLU A 59 -44.99 -25.86 14.39
CA GLU A 59 -44.67 -24.82 13.41
C GLU A 59 -43.83 -23.75 14.11
N THR A 60 -42.57 -23.62 13.70
CA THR A 60 -41.65 -22.64 14.26
C THR A 60 -42.23 -21.27 13.95
N LYS A 61 -42.68 -20.53 14.97
CA LYS A 61 -43.24 -19.20 14.76
C LYS A 61 -42.14 -18.30 14.19
N THR A 62 -42.23 -17.99 12.90
CA THR A 62 -41.24 -17.24 12.11
C THR A 62 -41.27 -15.72 12.37
N GLY A 63 -41.82 -15.26 13.49
CA GLY A 63 -41.95 -13.83 13.80
C GLY A 63 -41.69 -13.51 15.27
N GLY A 64 -40.70 -12.65 15.53
CA GLY A 64 -40.50 -11.99 16.82
C GLY A 64 -40.09 -12.90 17.96
N VAL A 65 -39.01 -13.64 17.76
CA VAL A 65 -38.46 -14.56 18.76
C VAL A 65 -37.62 -13.74 19.76
N ASN A 66 -37.92 -13.76 21.06
CA ASN A 66 -37.17 -12.99 22.06
C ASN A 66 -35.97 -13.77 22.59
N CYS A 67 -34.88 -13.06 22.87
CA CYS A 67 -33.66 -13.59 23.43
C CYS A 67 -33.91 -14.21 24.81
N PRO A 68 -33.48 -15.47 25.07
CA PRO A 68 -33.66 -16.13 26.37
C PRO A 68 -32.97 -15.44 27.56
N ALA A 69 -31.96 -14.60 27.29
CA ALA A 69 -31.10 -13.99 28.30
C ALA A 69 -31.54 -12.57 28.68
N ASP A 70 -31.91 -11.74 27.70
CA ASP A 70 -32.23 -10.32 27.90
C ASP A 70 -33.60 -9.91 27.35
N SER A 71 -34.39 -10.85 26.82
CA SER A 71 -35.73 -10.63 26.25
C SER A 71 -35.79 -9.66 25.06
N GLN A 72 -34.65 -9.23 24.52
CA GLN A 72 -34.61 -8.40 23.30
C GLN A 72 -35.03 -9.22 22.07
N PRO A 73 -35.63 -8.60 21.04
CA PRO A 73 -35.99 -9.32 19.82
C PRO A 73 -34.74 -9.88 19.13
N LEU A 74 -34.81 -11.14 18.71
CA LEU A 74 -33.79 -11.76 17.87
C LEU A 74 -34.05 -11.41 16.41
N PHE A 75 -32.97 -11.12 15.68
CA PHE A 75 -33.02 -10.77 14.26
C PHE A 75 -32.56 -11.95 13.42
N GLY A 76 -33.31 -12.26 12.35
CA GLY A 76 -32.93 -13.29 11.39
C GLY A 76 -31.62 -12.91 10.71
N TYR A 77 -30.67 -13.84 10.68
CA TYR A 77 -29.39 -13.63 10.03
C TYR A 77 -29.36 -14.37 8.69
N ALA A 78 -29.20 -13.61 7.61
CA ALA A 78 -29.08 -14.10 6.24
C ALA A 78 -27.84 -13.50 5.57
N GLY A 79 -26.65 -13.81 6.09
CA GLY A 79 -25.38 -13.46 5.46
C GLY A 79 -24.99 -14.46 4.36
N GLU A 80 -24.09 -14.07 3.45
CA GLU A 80 -23.56 -14.95 2.38
C GLU A 80 -22.92 -16.24 2.93
N GLU A 81 -22.48 -16.20 4.18
CA GLU A 81 -21.88 -17.34 4.87
C GLU A 81 -22.92 -18.38 5.31
N MET A 82 -24.18 -17.98 5.49
CA MET A 82 -25.24 -18.88 5.96
C MET A 82 -25.80 -19.72 4.80
N PRO A 83 -25.85 -21.06 4.91
CA PRO A 83 -26.47 -21.91 3.89
C PRO A 83 -27.96 -21.55 3.70
N ALA A 84 -28.45 -21.55 2.46
CA ALA A 84 -29.80 -21.11 2.13
C ALA A 84 -30.92 -21.87 2.89
N GLU A 85 -30.69 -23.13 3.26
CA GLU A 85 -31.64 -23.97 3.99
C GLU A 85 -31.53 -23.85 5.52
N VAL A 86 -30.59 -23.05 6.02
CA VAL A 86 -30.33 -22.87 7.45
C VAL A 86 -30.87 -21.51 7.87
N THR A 87 -31.78 -21.53 8.83
CA THR A 87 -32.20 -20.31 9.53
C THR A 87 -31.49 -20.21 10.87
N ALA A 88 -31.02 -19.01 11.19
CA ALA A 88 -30.43 -18.66 12.47
C ALA A 88 -30.84 -17.23 12.84
N PHE A 89 -30.90 -16.94 14.13
CA PHE A 89 -31.20 -15.63 14.65
C PHE A 89 -30.10 -15.17 15.61
N LYS A 90 -29.86 -13.87 15.67
CA LYS A 90 -28.83 -13.28 16.54
C LYS A 90 -29.45 -12.21 17.43
N CYS A 91 -29.06 -12.20 18.70
CA CYS A 91 -29.38 -11.09 19.60
C CYS A 91 -28.41 -9.93 19.34
N SER A 92 -28.94 -8.73 19.11
CA SER A 92 -28.13 -7.51 18.93
C SER A 92 -27.41 -7.06 20.21
N HIS A 93 -27.95 -7.44 21.38
CA HIS A 93 -27.46 -7.01 22.68
C HIS A 93 -26.41 -7.96 23.25
N CYS A 94 -26.73 -9.24 23.47
CA CYS A 94 -25.77 -10.21 24.00
C CYS A 94 -24.85 -10.86 22.93
N GLY A 95 -25.18 -10.73 21.64
CA GLY A 95 -24.37 -11.26 20.54
C GLY A 95 -24.43 -12.78 20.32
N TRP A 96 -25.26 -13.48 21.10
CA TRP A 96 -25.46 -14.93 21.02
C TRP A 96 -26.41 -15.33 19.89
N TRP A 97 -26.37 -16.61 19.53
CA TRP A 97 -27.08 -17.17 18.40
C TRP A 97 -28.15 -18.16 18.81
N TRP A 98 -29.30 -18.07 18.16
CA TRP A 98 -30.38 -19.04 18.21
C TRP A 98 -30.47 -19.79 16.87
N PHE A 99 -30.32 -21.11 16.93
CA PHE A 99 -30.58 -22.01 15.82
C PHE A 99 -31.87 -22.77 16.13
N PRO A 100 -33.00 -22.48 15.46
CA PRO A 100 -34.25 -23.19 15.69
C PRO A 100 -34.13 -24.65 15.24
N ALA A 101 -34.82 -25.53 15.96
CA ALA A 101 -34.81 -26.97 15.70
C ALA A 101 -33.40 -27.54 15.47
N ASP A 102 -33.25 -28.44 14.50
CA ASP A 102 -31.97 -29.06 14.15
C ASP A 102 -31.15 -28.25 13.13
N ASN A 103 -31.40 -26.95 12.95
CA ASN A 103 -30.69 -26.14 11.95
C ASN A 103 -29.19 -26.00 12.24
N LEU A 104 -28.75 -26.10 13.51
CA LEU A 104 -27.32 -26.16 13.84
C LEU A 104 -26.63 -27.40 13.22
N LEU A 105 -27.34 -28.53 13.18
CA LEU A 105 -26.82 -29.75 12.57
C LEU A 105 -26.73 -29.59 11.04
N LYS A 106 -27.76 -28.99 10.43
CA LYS A 106 -27.74 -28.67 8.99
C LYS A 106 -26.61 -27.70 8.64
N PHE A 107 -26.42 -26.67 9.46
CA PHE A 107 -25.32 -25.70 9.35
C PHE A 107 -23.98 -26.42 9.32
N LYS A 108 -23.71 -27.27 10.32
CA LYS A 108 -22.46 -28.03 10.38
C LYS A 108 -22.25 -28.90 9.13
N LYS A 109 -23.26 -29.68 8.73
CA LYS A 109 -23.17 -30.57 7.56
C LYS A 109 -22.91 -29.78 6.26
N ALA A 110 -23.52 -28.61 6.11
CA ALA A 110 -23.32 -27.77 4.94
C ALA A 110 -21.88 -27.22 4.86
N TYR A 111 -21.30 -26.81 5.99
CA TYR A 111 -19.91 -26.36 6.03
C TYR A 111 -18.91 -27.51 5.82
N GLU A 112 -19.16 -28.69 6.41
CA GLU A 112 -18.36 -29.89 6.13
C GLU A 112 -18.38 -30.24 4.64
N ALA A 113 -19.55 -30.19 4.00
CA ALA A 113 -19.68 -30.41 2.56
C ALA A 113 -18.93 -29.35 1.74
N LYS A 114 -19.03 -28.07 2.11
CA LYS A 114 -18.29 -26.96 1.47
C LYS A 114 -16.78 -27.16 1.59
N VAL A 115 -16.28 -27.43 2.80
CA VAL A 115 -14.84 -27.66 3.05
C VAL A 115 -14.35 -28.88 2.27
N ASN A 116 -15.10 -29.99 2.29
CA ASN A 116 -14.73 -31.19 1.54
C ASN A 116 -14.74 -30.94 0.03
N TYR A 117 -15.75 -30.26 -0.51
CA TYR A 117 -15.79 -29.85 -1.91
C TYR A 117 -14.55 -29.02 -2.28
N LEU A 118 -14.21 -28.02 -1.47
CA LEU A 118 -13.01 -27.20 -1.70
C LEU A 118 -11.72 -28.05 -1.65
N LYS A 119 -11.58 -28.96 -0.68
CA LYS A 119 -10.41 -29.84 -0.56
C LYS A 119 -10.23 -30.75 -1.78
N PHE A 120 -11.31 -31.36 -2.28
CA PHE A 120 -11.23 -32.30 -3.40
C PHE A 120 -11.14 -31.61 -4.76
N TRP A 121 -11.83 -30.50 -4.96
CA TRP A 121 -11.99 -29.88 -6.28
C TRP A 121 -11.11 -28.64 -6.49
N LYS A 122 -10.67 -27.93 -5.44
CA LYS A 122 -9.77 -26.75 -5.57
C LYS A 122 -8.28 -27.02 -5.35
N ARG A 123 -7.86 -28.26 -5.04
CA ARG A 123 -6.41 -28.60 -4.99
C ARG A 123 -5.70 -28.39 -6.34
N LYS A 124 -6.43 -28.22 -7.45
CA LYS A 124 -5.86 -27.84 -8.76
C LYS A 124 -5.69 -26.32 -8.99
N SER A 125 -6.22 -25.43 -8.14
CA SER A 125 -6.25 -23.97 -8.41
C SER A 125 -5.15 -23.15 -7.74
N GLU A 126 -4.38 -23.69 -6.79
CA GLU A 126 -3.35 -22.90 -6.10
C GLU A 126 -2.17 -22.50 -7.01
N ALA A 127 -1.91 -23.26 -8.08
CA ALA A 127 -0.91 -22.88 -9.08
C ALA A 127 -1.27 -21.57 -9.80
N ALA A 128 -2.56 -21.31 -10.03
CA ALA A 128 -3.03 -20.10 -10.71
C ALA A 128 -2.96 -18.86 -9.80
N LEU A 129 -3.15 -19.03 -8.48
CA LEU A 129 -3.02 -17.93 -7.52
C LEU A 129 -1.58 -17.42 -7.35
N MET A 130 -0.57 -18.27 -7.59
CA MET A 130 0.83 -17.85 -7.54
C MET A 130 1.29 -17.05 -8.77
N VAL A 131 0.59 -17.14 -9.90
CA VAL A 131 0.97 -16.44 -11.14
C VAL A 131 0.92 -14.93 -10.96
N LEU A 132 -0.11 -14.43 -10.28
CA LEU A 132 -0.37 -12.99 -10.14
C LEU A 132 0.70 -12.23 -9.32
N PRO A 133 1.11 -12.70 -8.11
CA PRO A 133 2.21 -12.07 -7.39
C PRO A 133 3.57 -12.20 -8.10
N ILE A 134 3.84 -13.33 -8.76
CA ILE A 134 5.09 -13.53 -9.53
C ILE A 134 5.16 -12.51 -10.68
N LEU A 135 4.05 -12.30 -11.39
CA LEU A 135 3.97 -11.36 -12.51
C LEU A 135 4.14 -9.91 -12.04
N MET A 136 3.61 -9.56 -10.87
CA MET A 136 3.83 -8.25 -10.23
C MET A 136 5.31 -7.99 -9.93
N VAL A 137 6.01 -8.97 -9.35
CA VAL A 137 7.45 -8.86 -9.06
C VAL A 137 8.25 -8.69 -10.35
N LEU A 138 7.90 -9.43 -11.40
CA LEU A 138 8.54 -9.33 -12.72
C LEU A 138 8.38 -7.94 -13.33
N VAL A 139 7.16 -7.37 -13.29
CA VAL A 139 6.88 -6.01 -13.78
C VAL A 139 7.66 -4.97 -12.98
N LEU A 140 7.73 -5.10 -11.65
CA LEU A 140 8.51 -4.21 -10.79
C LEU A 140 10.00 -4.27 -11.11
N MET A 141 10.56 -5.47 -11.29
CA MET A 141 11.97 -5.64 -11.62
C MET A 141 12.32 -5.01 -12.98
N VAL A 142 11.47 -5.21 -14.00
CA VAL A 142 11.63 -4.58 -15.31
C VAL A 142 11.52 -3.05 -15.21
N GLY A 143 10.53 -2.55 -14.46
CA GLY A 143 10.32 -1.11 -14.26
C GLY A 143 11.48 -0.42 -13.54
N LEU A 144 12.06 -1.07 -12.52
CA LEU A 144 13.25 -0.59 -11.83
C LEU A 144 14.48 -0.59 -12.77
N GLY A 145 14.69 -1.66 -13.54
CA GLY A 145 15.79 -1.73 -14.49
C GLY A 145 15.77 -0.61 -15.53
N VAL A 146 14.60 -0.36 -16.14
CA VAL A 146 14.43 0.73 -17.12
C VAL A 146 14.65 2.11 -16.47
N SER A 147 14.16 2.30 -15.25
CA SER A 147 14.32 3.56 -14.51
C SER A 147 15.79 3.85 -14.20
N VAL A 148 16.56 2.86 -13.75
CA VAL A 148 17.99 3.02 -13.45
C VAL A 148 18.78 3.38 -14.70
N VAL A 149 18.50 2.75 -15.84
CA VAL A 149 19.16 3.06 -17.11
C VAL A 149 18.82 4.47 -17.59
N ASN A 150 17.59 4.94 -17.42
CA ASN A 150 17.20 6.30 -17.79
C ASN A 150 17.81 7.36 -16.85
N VAL A 151 17.86 7.09 -15.55
CA VAL A 151 18.50 8.00 -14.58
C VAL A 151 19.99 8.09 -14.81
N SER A 152 20.70 6.99 -15.08
CA SER A 152 22.14 7.03 -15.34
C SER A 152 22.47 7.80 -16.63
N LYS A 153 21.69 7.61 -17.70
CA LYS A 153 21.83 8.40 -18.94
C LYS A 153 21.57 9.89 -18.70
N ASN A 154 20.53 10.23 -17.94
CA ASN A 154 20.20 11.62 -17.64
C ASN A 154 21.22 12.28 -16.70
N GLN A 155 21.78 11.55 -15.73
CA GLN A 155 22.85 12.05 -14.86
C GLN A 155 24.15 12.26 -15.64
N ALA A 156 24.54 11.33 -16.52
CA ALA A 156 25.70 11.51 -17.39
C ALA A 156 25.56 12.76 -18.29
N THR A 157 24.33 13.05 -18.73
CA THR A 157 24.02 14.23 -19.54
C THR A 157 24.01 15.52 -18.70
N LYS A 158 23.44 15.48 -17.49
CA LYS A 158 23.43 16.61 -16.54
C LYS A 158 24.80 16.94 -15.94
N VAL A 159 25.68 15.96 -15.72
CA VAL A 159 27.06 16.22 -15.25
C VAL A 159 27.90 16.87 -16.35
N ARG A 160 27.63 16.58 -17.63
CA ARG A 160 28.20 17.34 -18.75
C ARG A 160 27.63 18.76 -18.86
N ALA A 161 26.33 18.95 -18.61
CA ALA A 161 25.67 20.26 -18.68
C ALA A 161 25.95 21.17 -17.46
N GLY A 162 26.25 20.61 -16.29
CA GLY A 162 26.54 21.37 -15.06
C GLY A 162 27.91 22.03 -15.01
N SER A 163 28.71 21.97 -16.08
CA SER A 163 30.07 22.53 -16.08
C SER A 163 30.43 23.34 -17.33
N SER A 164 29.49 23.58 -18.25
CA SER A 164 29.73 24.47 -19.39
C SER A 164 29.58 25.92 -18.95
N VAL A 165 30.65 26.50 -18.40
CA VAL A 165 30.81 27.96 -18.43
C VAL A 165 30.91 28.31 -19.90
N GLU A 166 29.84 28.87 -20.48
CA GLU A 166 29.92 29.45 -21.82
C GLU A 166 30.78 30.71 -21.72
N PHE A 167 32.06 30.62 -22.06
CA PHE A 167 32.98 31.74 -22.10
C PHE A 167 33.13 32.25 -23.53
N ARG A 168 32.90 33.54 -23.75
CA ARG A 168 33.19 34.24 -25.01
C ARG A 168 34.06 35.44 -24.72
N ALA A 169 35.15 35.57 -25.46
CA ALA A 169 36.02 36.74 -25.42
C ALA A 169 35.99 37.42 -26.79
N GLU A 170 35.75 38.73 -26.79
CA GLU A 170 35.74 39.55 -28.00
C GLU A 170 36.68 40.74 -27.79
N TYR A 171 37.68 40.88 -28.67
CA TYR A 171 38.58 42.03 -28.67
C TYR A 171 37.97 43.15 -29.51
N LYS A 172 37.79 44.33 -28.91
CA LYS A 172 37.13 45.48 -29.55
C LYS A 172 38.10 46.46 -30.23
N GLY A 173 39.40 46.18 -30.21
CA GLY A 173 40.43 47.13 -30.64
C GLY A 173 40.80 48.12 -29.53
N ASN A 174 41.83 48.95 -29.78
CA ASN A 174 42.29 50.01 -28.87
C ASN A 174 42.69 49.55 -27.45
N GLY A 175 43.08 48.29 -27.29
CA GLY A 175 43.43 47.72 -25.98
C GLY A 175 42.23 47.35 -25.11
N GLU A 176 41.03 47.27 -25.70
CA GLU A 176 39.82 46.85 -25.01
C GLU A 176 39.40 45.42 -25.38
N ALA A 177 39.05 44.61 -24.37
CA ALA A 177 38.45 43.29 -24.56
C ALA A 177 37.20 43.14 -23.69
N GLN A 178 36.17 42.50 -24.23
CA GLN A 178 34.98 42.11 -23.50
C GLN A 178 34.95 40.60 -23.29
N LEU A 179 34.83 40.18 -22.03
CA LEU A 179 34.64 38.79 -21.65
C LEU A 179 33.20 38.62 -21.19
N ARG A 180 32.48 37.70 -21.80
CA ARG A 180 31.13 37.29 -21.39
C ARG A 180 31.17 35.86 -20.93
N PHE A 181 30.62 35.59 -19.76
CA PHE A 181 30.49 34.23 -19.26
C PHE A 181 29.23 34.05 -18.41
N ARG A 182 28.73 32.81 -18.33
CA ARG A 182 27.54 32.47 -17.55
C ARG A 182 27.91 31.54 -16.40
N LEU A 183 27.48 31.87 -15.18
CA LEU A 183 27.65 31.04 -13.99
C LEU A 183 26.34 30.85 -13.25
N ASN A 184 26.22 29.72 -12.56
CA ASN A 184 25.08 29.43 -11.69
C ASN A 184 25.19 30.09 -10.30
N LYS A 185 26.33 30.74 -10.01
CA LYS A 185 26.60 31.43 -8.74
C LYS A 185 27.11 32.85 -9.01
N PRO A 186 26.72 33.83 -8.18
CA PRO A 186 27.28 35.17 -8.26
C PRO A 186 28.77 35.15 -7.93
N VAL A 187 29.57 35.84 -8.74
CA VAL A 187 30.99 36.10 -8.50
C VAL A 187 31.22 37.61 -8.53
N GLU A 188 32.16 38.10 -7.72
CA GLU A 188 32.51 39.52 -7.66
C GLU A 188 33.76 39.84 -8.49
N PHE A 189 34.65 38.86 -8.64
CA PHE A 189 35.89 38.99 -9.39
C PHE A 189 36.23 37.69 -10.16
N ILE A 190 36.95 37.84 -11.26
CA ILE A 190 37.68 36.77 -11.95
C ILE A 190 39.17 37.02 -11.83
N LEU A 191 39.98 35.99 -12.04
CA LEU A 191 41.44 36.13 -12.05
C LEU A 191 41.93 36.21 -13.49
N LEU A 192 42.73 37.24 -13.79
CA LEU A 192 43.38 37.45 -15.09
C LEU A 192 44.90 37.46 -14.90
N ARG A 193 45.62 36.90 -15.85
CA ARG A 193 47.07 37.12 -15.99
C ARG A 193 47.49 37.13 -17.45
N GLN A 194 48.59 37.79 -17.74
CA GLN A 194 49.28 37.65 -19.02
C GLN A 194 50.04 36.32 -19.05
N LEU A 195 50.06 35.64 -20.20
CA LEU A 195 50.79 34.40 -20.37
C LEU A 195 52.31 34.66 -20.17
N GLY A 196 52.88 34.11 -19.10
CA GLY A 196 54.27 34.34 -18.69
C GLY A 196 54.43 35.10 -17.37
N GLN A 197 53.37 35.70 -16.84
CA GLN A 197 53.36 36.28 -15.49
C GLN A 197 52.99 35.23 -14.43
N GLU A 198 53.67 35.27 -13.28
CA GLU A 198 53.39 34.38 -12.14
C GLU A 198 52.19 34.83 -11.30
N VAL A 199 51.89 36.12 -11.29
CA VAL A 199 50.87 36.73 -10.42
C VAL A 199 49.52 36.83 -11.13
N TRP A 200 48.44 36.50 -10.42
CA TRP A 200 47.07 36.70 -10.87
C TRP A 200 46.52 38.03 -10.36
N GLY A 201 45.94 38.82 -11.26
CA GLY A 201 45.23 40.05 -10.92
C GLY A 201 43.71 39.82 -10.83
N PRO A 202 43.04 40.23 -9.74
CA PRO A 202 41.59 40.19 -9.67
C PRO A 202 40.98 41.28 -10.56
N VAL A 203 39.99 40.92 -11.37
CA VAL A 203 39.24 41.85 -12.22
C VAL A 203 37.76 41.81 -11.82
N PRO A 204 37.14 42.96 -11.51
CA PRO A 204 35.74 43.00 -11.12
C PRO A 204 34.83 42.60 -12.28
N VAL A 205 33.76 41.88 -11.96
CA VAL A 205 32.75 41.46 -12.93
C VAL A 205 31.49 42.31 -12.78
N ARG A 206 30.79 42.57 -13.89
CA ARG A 206 29.47 43.19 -13.86
C ARG A 206 28.41 42.15 -14.18
N PRO A 207 27.37 41.97 -13.35
CA PRO A 207 26.28 41.06 -13.68
C PRO A 207 25.50 41.58 -14.89
N GLU A 208 25.26 40.71 -15.86
CA GLU A 208 24.41 40.91 -17.03
C GLU A 208 23.28 39.87 -16.86
N GLY A 209 22.03 40.28 -16.69
CA GLY A 209 20.93 39.45 -16.13
C GLY A 209 20.82 37.99 -16.60
N ASP A 210 20.13 37.15 -15.82
CA ASP A 210 19.98 35.71 -16.06
C ASP A 210 21.29 34.89 -15.88
N GLY A 211 22.10 35.25 -14.88
CA GLY A 211 23.35 34.56 -14.52
C GLY A 211 24.53 34.81 -15.47
N GLY A 212 24.40 35.78 -16.37
CA GLY A 212 25.48 36.30 -17.20
C GLY A 212 26.38 37.28 -16.45
N PHE A 213 27.64 37.35 -16.88
CA PHE A 213 28.63 38.28 -16.36
C PHE A 213 29.41 38.87 -17.52
N LEU A 214 29.62 40.17 -17.45
CA LEU A 214 30.40 40.95 -18.40
C LEU A 214 31.62 41.55 -17.70
N VAL A 215 32.79 41.38 -18.30
CA VAL A 215 34.03 42.03 -17.89
C VAL A 215 34.54 42.86 -19.06
N THR A 216 34.88 44.10 -18.79
CA THR A 216 35.55 44.97 -19.77
C THR A 216 36.99 45.18 -19.28
N LEU A 217 37.94 44.67 -20.06
CA LEU A 217 39.36 44.86 -19.86
C LEU A 217 39.83 46.03 -20.71
N THR A 218 40.62 46.93 -20.14
CA THR A 218 41.17 48.11 -20.81
C THR A 218 42.68 48.15 -20.66
N GLY A 219 43.39 48.70 -21.64
CA GLY A 219 44.86 48.85 -21.58
C GLY A 219 45.62 47.56 -21.89
N LEU A 220 45.03 46.63 -22.65
CA LEU A 220 45.69 45.39 -23.06
C LEU A 220 46.64 45.62 -24.26
N PRO A 221 47.95 45.32 -24.14
CA PRO A 221 48.85 45.25 -25.28
C PRO A 221 48.33 44.37 -26.42
N LYS A 222 48.65 44.76 -27.66
CA LYS A 222 48.34 43.98 -28.87
C LYS A 222 49.24 42.75 -28.99
N ALA A 223 48.71 41.68 -29.59
CA ALA A 223 49.40 40.42 -29.87
C ALA A 223 49.80 39.59 -28.65
N GLU A 224 49.14 39.80 -27.51
CA GLU A 224 49.39 39.06 -26.28
C GLU A 224 48.31 38.02 -25.99
N VAL A 225 48.71 36.95 -25.30
CA VAL A 225 47.81 35.90 -24.84
C VAL A 225 47.54 36.10 -23.36
N TYR A 226 46.26 36.13 -23.00
CA TYR A 226 45.80 36.27 -21.64
C TYR A 226 45.16 34.97 -21.17
N GLN A 227 45.35 34.69 -19.88
CA GLN A 227 44.73 33.57 -19.21
C GLN A 227 43.73 34.08 -18.17
N VAL A 228 42.51 33.56 -18.24
CA VAL A 228 41.40 33.89 -17.34
C VAL A 228 41.06 32.66 -16.52
N GLN A 229 40.93 32.80 -15.21
CA GLN A 229 40.47 31.73 -14.33
C GLN A 229 39.11 32.08 -13.72
N ILE A 230 38.13 31.22 -13.97
CA ILE A 230 36.73 31.33 -13.52
C ILE A 230 36.36 30.00 -12.86
N GLU A 231 35.99 30.03 -11.58
CA GLU A 231 35.67 28.83 -10.77
C GLU A 231 36.68 27.67 -10.92
N GLY A 232 37.99 27.99 -10.98
CA GLY A 232 39.06 26.99 -11.13
C GLY A 232 39.33 26.49 -12.55
N LYS A 233 38.49 26.86 -13.53
CA LYS A 233 38.71 26.57 -14.96
C LYS A 233 39.50 27.68 -15.62
N ARG A 234 40.41 27.32 -16.54
CA ARG A 234 41.31 28.24 -17.25
C ARG A 234 40.86 28.42 -18.69
N TYR A 235 40.66 29.66 -19.09
CA TYR A 235 40.32 30.09 -20.46
C TYR A 235 41.46 30.94 -21.01
N TYR A 236 41.59 30.98 -22.33
CA TYR A 236 42.62 31.73 -23.02
C TYR A 236 41.98 32.59 -24.10
N PHE A 237 42.46 33.82 -24.23
CA PHE A 237 42.12 34.66 -25.37
C PHE A 237 43.35 35.45 -25.81
N GLN A 238 43.37 35.81 -27.09
CA GLN A 238 44.47 36.55 -27.70
C GLN A 238 43.97 37.90 -28.18
N THR A 239 44.70 38.97 -27.89
CA THR A 239 44.46 40.29 -28.47
C THR A 239 45.01 40.29 -29.90
N LYS A 240 44.15 40.24 -30.92
CA LYS A 240 44.54 40.32 -32.34
C LYS A 240 44.16 41.67 -32.92
#